data_AF-A0A930EGN4-F1
#
_entry.id   AF-A0A930EGN4-F1
#
_cell.length_a   1.000
_cell.length_b   1.000
_cell.length_c   1.000
_cell.angle_alpha   90.00
_cell.angle_beta   90.00
_cell.angle_gamma   90.00
#
_symmetry.space_group_name_H-M   'P 1'
#
loop_
_entity.id
_entity.type
_entity.pdbx_description
1 polymer ?
#
loop_
_entity_poly.entity_id
_entity_poly.type
_entity_poly.pdbx_seq_one_letter_code
_entity_poly.pdbx_strand_id
1 'polypeptide(L)'
;RIGSSDQLSPDFSSTMTGYQIIKGLTGKNSDAWHKSDNDISLFRTAEVYLNYAEAKAELGTLTQTDLDNTITKIRARVGMPALNLAAANANPDPYLEAAETGYPNVSGSNKGIILEIRRERTIELFDEGFRYDDLMRWKEGKAFEKQFKGMYVPALDPVKKFVILDLNGNGVSDAQDVCVYDGTTAPTAATYPELGSITVFLKLGENLSLANGVNGGDIIVHDINTKPRSWNENRDYLYPIPQDQITLYGGRIQQNPNW
;
A
#
# COMPACT_ATOMS: atom_id res chain seq x y z
N ARG A 1 -2.47 20.68 -4.14
CA ARG A 1 -2.77 20.67 -2.67
C ARG A 1 -4.24 20.99 -2.45
N ILE A 2 -4.87 20.65 -1.31
CA ILE A 2 -6.28 21.06 -1.06
C ILE A 2 -6.37 22.59 -1.12
N GLY A 3 -7.29 23.11 -1.96
CA GLY A 3 -7.50 24.54 -2.16
C GLY A 3 -6.49 25.24 -3.08
N SER A 4 -5.65 24.49 -3.83
CA SER A 4 -4.74 25.04 -4.84
C SER A 4 -4.77 24.21 -6.12
N SER A 5 -4.59 24.87 -7.26
CA SER A 5 -4.39 24.24 -8.58
C SER A 5 -2.93 23.88 -8.86
N ASP A 6 -2.01 24.16 -7.94
CA ASP A 6 -0.59 23.85 -8.12
C ASP A 6 -0.43 22.32 -8.21
N GLN A 7 0.16 21.90 -9.32
CA GLN A 7 0.58 20.52 -9.55
C GLN A 7 2.00 20.35 -9.02
N LEU A 8 2.17 19.38 -8.14
CA LEU A 8 3.46 19.04 -7.54
C LEU A 8 3.68 17.54 -7.72
N SER A 9 4.90 17.20 -8.12
CA SER A 9 5.33 15.81 -8.15
C SER A 9 5.68 15.31 -6.76
N PRO A 10 5.72 13.98 -6.58
CA PRO A 10 6.22 13.38 -5.35
C PRO A 10 7.60 13.93 -4.97
N ASP A 11 7.77 14.30 -3.71
CA ASP A 11 9.07 14.71 -3.18
C ASP A 11 9.91 13.48 -2.84
N PHE A 12 10.86 13.14 -3.71
CA PHE A 12 11.77 12.00 -3.55
C PHE A 12 12.79 12.13 -2.40
N SER A 13 12.87 13.29 -1.72
CA SER A 13 13.55 13.38 -0.42
C SER A 13 12.70 12.83 0.74
N SER A 14 11.39 12.70 0.50
CA SER A 14 10.37 12.30 1.49
C SER A 14 9.61 11.02 1.09
N THR A 15 9.87 10.44 -0.09
CA THR A 15 9.32 9.14 -0.51
C THR A 15 10.37 8.21 -1.08
N MET A 16 10.28 6.93 -0.71
CA MET A 16 11.13 5.86 -1.25
C MET A 16 10.45 5.06 -2.37
N THR A 17 9.14 5.20 -2.55
CA THR A 17 8.35 4.42 -3.52
C THR A 17 7.92 5.25 -4.72
N GLY A 18 8.16 6.56 -4.72
CA GLY A 18 7.61 7.49 -5.71
C GLY A 18 6.11 7.77 -5.52
N TYR A 19 5.50 7.25 -4.45
CA TYR A 19 4.13 7.60 -4.05
C TYR A 19 4.13 8.41 -2.75
N GLN A 20 3.17 9.32 -2.61
CA GLN A 20 2.92 10.05 -1.37
C GLN A 20 1.46 9.93 -0.98
N ILE A 21 1.22 9.79 0.33
CA ILE A 21 -0.12 9.70 0.88
C ILE A 21 -0.73 11.10 0.90
N ILE A 22 -1.91 11.24 0.30
CA ILE A 22 -2.69 12.48 0.31
C ILE A 22 -3.88 12.42 1.28
N LYS A 23 -4.12 11.27 1.91
CA LYS A 23 -5.17 11.11 2.93
C LYS A 23 -4.76 11.90 4.17
N GLY A 24 -5.70 12.67 4.72
CA GLY A 24 -5.42 13.56 5.85
C GLY A 24 -4.59 14.80 5.49
N LEU A 25 -4.18 14.99 4.23
CA LEU A 25 -3.45 16.18 3.81
C LEU A 25 -4.37 17.40 3.88
N THR A 26 -3.97 18.42 4.63
CA THR A 26 -4.72 19.67 4.76
C THR A 26 -4.31 20.71 3.72
N GLY A 27 -4.94 21.89 3.76
CA GLY A 27 -4.60 22.99 2.86
C GLY A 27 -3.19 23.54 3.09
N LYS A 28 -2.64 24.24 2.10
CA LYS A 28 -1.29 24.85 2.17
C LYS A 28 -1.08 25.75 3.40
N ASN A 29 -2.13 26.38 3.91
CA ASN A 29 -2.06 27.25 5.08
C ASN A 29 -1.70 26.50 6.37
N SER A 30 -1.86 25.17 6.39
CA SER A 30 -1.44 24.30 7.49
C SER A 30 0.04 23.92 7.45
N ASP A 31 0.75 24.23 6.36
CA ASP A 31 2.19 23.98 6.17
C ASP A 31 3.02 25.08 6.85
N ALA A 32 2.79 25.24 8.16
CA ALA A 32 3.42 26.25 8.98
C ALA A 32 3.53 25.78 10.43
N TRP A 33 4.45 26.42 11.17
CA TRP A 33 4.65 26.15 12.59
C TRP A 33 3.34 26.32 13.37
N HIS A 34 2.93 25.29 14.12
CA HIS A 34 1.67 25.21 14.88
C HIS A 34 0.39 25.39 14.03
N LYS A 35 0.32 24.84 12.81
CA LYS A 35 -0.88 24.88 11.95
C LYS A 35 -1.38 23.52 11.48
N SER A 36 -0.94 22.44 12.13
CA SER A 36 -1.31 21.05 11.82
C SER A 36 -2.62 20.63 12.50
N ASP A 37 -3.67 21.44 12.35
CA ASP A 37 -5.00 21.13 12.91
C ASP A 37 -5.68 20.10 11.99
N ASN A 38 -5.47 18.81 12.24
CA ASN A 38 -6.12 17.71 11.51
C ASN A 38 -6.84 16.75 12.47
N ASP A 39 -8.12 16.51 12.21
CA ASP A 39 -8.89 15.54 12.99
C ASP A 39 -8.56 14.12 12.54
N ILE A 40 -8.06 13.30 13.47
CA ILE A 40 -7.81 11.88 13.23
C ILE A 40 -9.03 11.09 13.71
N SER A 41 -9.64 10.34 12.79
CA SER A 41 -10.77 9.48 13.12
C SER A 41 -10.30 8.28 13.94
N LEU A 42 -10.82 8.15 15.16
CA LEU A 42 -10.64 6.92 15.96
C LEU A 42 -11.66 5.85 15.60
N PHE A 43 -12.90 6.26 15.35
CA PHE A 43 -13.99 5.40 14.88
C PHE A 43 -14.85 6.18 13.88
N ARG A 44 -15.31 5.51 12.83
CA ARG A 44 -16.23 6.11 11.86
C ARG A 44 -17.18 5.08 11.27
N THR A 45 -18.34 5.56 10.82
CA THR A 45 -19.46 4.70 10.38
C THR A 45 -19.08 3.65 9.34
N ALA A 46 -18.16 3.95 8.44
CA ALA A 46 -17.73 2.97 7.43
C ALA A 46 -17.10 1.71 8.04
N GLU A 47 -16.32 1.86 9.12
CA GLU A 47 -15.76 0.73 9.85
C GLU A 47 -16.87 -0.15 10.45
N VAL A 48 -17.91 0.47 11.03
CA VAL A 48 -19.08 -0.25 11.57
C VAL A 48 -19.79 -1.06 10.48
N TYR A 49 -19.97 -0.47 9.30
CA TYR A 49 -20.56 -1.15 8.15
C TYR A 49 -19.70 -2.32 7.65
N LEU A 50 -18.38 -2.13 7.58
CA LEU A 50 -17.44 -3.18 7.17
C LEU A 50 -17.42 -4.33 8.20
N ASN A 51 -17.36 -4.01 9.50
CA ASN A 51 -17.37 -5.00 10.58
C ASN A 51 -18.66 -5.84 10.55
N TYR A 52 -19.83 -5.20 10.35
CA TYR A 52 -21.10 -5.90 10.23
C TYR A 52 -21.14 -6.83 9.00
N ALA A 53 -20.75 -6.33 7.83
CA ALA A 53 -20.76 -7.11 6.60
C ALA A 53 -19.81 -8.31 6.68
N GLU A 54 -18.59 -8.11 7.20
CA GLU A 54 -17.60 -9.18 7.38
C GLU A 54 -18.11 -10.25 8.35
N ALA A 55 -18.61 -9.86 9.52
CA ALA A 55 -19.15 -10.81 10.50
C ALA A 55 -20.30 -11.66 9.94
N LYS A 56 -21.21 -11.03 9.18
CA LYS A 56 -22.33 -11.72 8.53
C LYS A 56 -21.86 -12.65 7.42
N ALA A 57 -20.84 -12.26 6.67
CA ALA A 57 -20.25 -13.06 5.58
C ALA A 57 -19.57 -14.32 6.12
N GLU A 58 -18.73 -14.16 7.14
CA GLU A 58 -18.02 -15.25 7.82
C GLU A 58 -19.00 -16.21 8.52
N LEU A 59 -20.13 -15.71 9.05
CA LEU A 59 -21.19 -16.53 9.64
C LEU A 59 -22.07 -17.25 8.60
N GLY A 60 -21.95 -16.94 7.30
CA GLY A 60 -22.80 -17.53 6.27
C GLY A 60 -24.21 -16.97 6.20
N THR A 61 -24.49 -15.84 6.87
CA THR A 61 -25.86 -15.26 6.97
C THR A 61 -26.02 -13.91 6.28
N LEU A 62 -24.99 -13.46 5.55
CA LEU A 62 -25.03 -12.23 4.77
C LEU A 62 -26.07 -12.33 3.65
N THR A 63 -26.92 -11.31 3.56
CA THR A 63 -27.92 -11.16 2.51
C THR A 63 -27.59 -9.97 1.61
N GLN A 64 -28.23 -9.87 0.44
CA GLN A 64 -28.10 -8.68 -0.40
C GLN A 64 -28.58 -7.42 0.33
N THR A 65 -29.65 -7.51 1.12
CA THR A 65 -30.15 -6.39 1.93
C THR A 65 -29.11 -5.91 2.95
N ASP A 66 -28.34 -6.82 3.54
CA ASP A 66 -27.24 -6.45 4.45
C ASP A 66 -26.17 -5.63 3.72
N LEU A 67 -25.78 -6.04 2.51
CA LEU A 67 -24.84 -5.30 1.66
C LEU A 67 -25.39 -3.93 1.26
N ASP A 68 -26.66 -3.85 0.89
CA ASP A 68 -27.32 -2.60 0.47
C ASP A 68 -27.37 -1.56 1.60
N ASN A 69 -27.47 -2.03 2.84
CA ASN A 69 -27.44 -1.20 4.04
C ASN A 69 -26.02 -0.85 4.53
N THR A 70 -24.98 -1.51 4.01
CA THR A 70 -23.58 -1.36 4.47
C THR A 70 -22.62 -1.01 3.33
N ILE A 71 -22.05 -2.01 2.65
CA ILE A 71 -21.00 -1.84 1.63
C ILE A 71 -21.47 -0.98 0.46
N THR A 72 -22.73 -1.14 0.03
CA THR A 72 -23.31 -0.31 -1.03
C THR A 72 -23.33 1.18 -0.66
N LYS A 73 -23.50 1.53 0.63
CA LYS A 73 -23.43 2.93 1.08
C LYS A 73 -22.02 3.51 0.95
N ILE A 74 -21.00 2.72 1.28
CA ILE A 74 -19.59 3.12 1.13
C ILE A 74 -19.27 3.33 -0.35
N ARG A 75 -19.62 2.36 -1.19
CA ARG A 75 -19.37 2.41 -2.64
C ARG A 75 -20.11 3.56 -3.32
N ALA A 76 -21.38 3.78 -2.98
CA ALA A 76 -22.18 4.87 -3.55
C ALA A 76 -21.61 6.27 -3.22
N ARG A 77 -21.03 6.46 -2.03
CA ARG A 77 -20.41 7.74 -1.63
C ARG A 77 -19.30 8.18 -2.59
N VAL A 78 -18.61 7.22 -3.23
CA VAL A 78 -17.51 7.47 -4.17
C VAL A 78 -17.87 7.12 -5.62
N GLY A 79 -19.15 6.92 -5.93
CA GLY A 79 -19.63 6.63 -7.28
C GLY A 79 -19.32 5.22 -7.79
N MET A 80 -18.95 4.28 -6.91
CA MET A 80 -18.70 2.89 -7.28
C MET A 80 -20.01 2.09 -7.42
N PRO A 81 -20.11 1.13 -8.36
CA PRO A 81 -21.30 0.29 -8.52
C PRO A 81 -21.62 -0.50 -7.25
N ALA A 82 -22.90 -0.77 -6.98
CA ALA A 82 -23.29 -1.61 -5.84
C ALA A 82 -22.69 -3.03 -5.91
N LEU A 83 -22.39 -3.62 -4.75
CA LEU A 83 -21.83 -4.97 -4.67
C LEU A 83 -22.97 -6.00 -4.70
N ASN A 84 -22.91 -6.95 -5.64
CA ASN A 84 -23.91 -8.02 -5.74
C ASN A 84 -23.37 -9.33 -5.14
N LEU A 85 -24.08 -9.86 -4.14
CA LEU A 85 -23.70 -11.04 -3.38
C LEU A 85 -23.51 -12.28 -4.28
N ALA A 86 -24.50 -12.57 -5.13
CA ALA A 86 -24.49 -13.75 -5.98
C ALA A 86 -23.39 -13.66 -7.04
N ALA A 87 -23.22 -12.49 -7.65
CA ALA A 87 -22.19 -12.27 -8.67
C ALA A 87 -20.77 -12.40 -8.09
N ALA A 88 -20.52 -11.84 -6.90
CA ALA A 88 -19.23 -11.93 -6.22
C ALA A 88 -18.88 -13.40 -5.90
N ASN A 89 -19.83 -14.16 -5.35
CA ASN A 89 -19.60 -15.58 -5.05
C ASN A 89 -19.50 -16.47 -6.29
N ALA A 90 -20.18 -16.11 -7.39
CA ALA A 90 -20.07 -16.83 -8.65
C ALA A 90 -18.74 -16.59 -9.37
N ASN A 91 -18.10 -15.44 -9.14
CA ASN A 91 -16.85 -15.05 -9.80
C ASN A 91 -15.87 -14.44 -8.80
N PRO A 92 -15.28 -15.23 -7.89
CA PRO A 92 -14.19 -14.74 -7.03
C PRO A 92 -13.07 -14.14 -7.88
N ASP A 93 -12.55 -12.98 -7.49
CA ASP A 93 -11.48 -12.31 -8.24
C ASP A 93 -10.16 -13.10 -8.10
N PRO A 94 -9.57 -13.62 -9.20
CA PRO A 94 -8.32 -14.37 -9.14
C PRO A 94 -7.16 -13.60 -8.50
N TYR A 95 -7.14 -12.28 -8.61
CA TYR A 95 -6.15 -11.42 -7.96
C TYR A 95 -6.27 -11.49 -6.42
N LEU A 96 -7.48 -11.57 -5.89
CA LEU A 96 -7.71 -11.71 -4.46
C LEU A 96 -7.59 -13.16 -3.97
N GLU A 97 -7.65 -14.15 -4.86
CA GLU A 97 -7.43 -15.56 -4.49
C GLU A 97 -5.94 -15.94 -4.43
N ALA A 98 -5.10 -15.28 -5.23
CA ALA A 98 -3.71 -15.66 -5.38
C ALA A 98 -2.90 -15.42 -4.10
N ALA A 99 -1.96 -16.33 -3.82
CA ALA A 99 -1.08 -16.27 -2.65
C ALA A 99 -0.09 -15.09 -2.71
N GLU A 100 0.12 -14.52 -3.89
CA GLU A 100 1.04 -13.42 -4.13
C GLU A 100 0.38 -12.05 -3.90
N THR A 101 -0.92 -11.94 -4.15
CA THR A 101 -1.62 -10.65 -4.29
C THR A 101 -2.85 -10.51 -3.40
N GLY A 102 -3.35 -11.60 -2.82
CA GLY A 102 -4.67 -11.65 -2.21
C GLY A 102 -4.73 -12.29 -0.81
N TYR A 103 -5.81 -13.01 -0.57
CA TYR A 103 -6.19 -13.65 0.69
C TYR A 103 -6.39 -15.16 0.48
N PRO A 104 -5.31 -15.92 0.28
CA PRO A 104 -5.39 -17.34 -0.08
C PRO A 104 -6.08 -18.23 0.98
N ASN A 105 -6.20 -17.75 2.22
CA ASN A 105 -6.82 -18.52 3.31
C ASN A 105 -8.35 -18.47 3.32
N VAL A 106 -8.98 -17.65 2.46
CA VAL A 106 -10.44 -17.60 2.35
C VAL A 106 -10.96 -18.80 1.56
N SER A 107 -11.95 -19.49 2.13
CA SER A 107 -12.56 -20.68 1.54
C SER A 107 -14.07 -20.73 1.81
N GLY A 108 -14.75 -21.73 1.25
CA GLY A 108 -16.19 -21.93 1.43
C GLY A 108 -17.07 -21.19 0.42
N SER A 109 -18.39 -21.33 0.56
CA SER A 109 -19.37 -20.78 -0.40
C SER A 109 -19.43 -19.26 -0.45
N ASN A 110 -18.96 -18.59 0.61
CA ASN A 110 -18.89 -17.13 0.70
C ASN A 110 -17.51 -16.57 0.33
N LYS A 111 -16.63 -17.37 -0.27
CA LYS A 111 -15.27 -16.95 -0.62
C LYS A 111 -15.28 -15.64 -1.40
N GLY A 112 -16.02 -15.57 -2.50
CA GLY A 112 -16.03 -14.40 -3.37
C GLY A 112 -16.46 -13.12 -2.66
N ILE A 113 -17.53 -13.18 -1.85
CA ILE A 113 -17.99 -11.99 -1.13
C ILE A 113 -17.06 -11.59 0.02
N ILE A 114 -16.46 -12.55 0.73
CA ILE A 114 -15.47 -12.24 1.79
C ILE A 114 -14.27 -11.53 1.18
N LEU A 115 -13.75 -12.00 0.04
CA LEU A 115 -12.64 -11.37 -0.67
C LEU A 115 -12.96 -9.90 -1.01
N GLU A 116 -14.14 -9.63 -1.56
CA GLU A 116 -14.56 -8.26 -1.89
C GLU A 116 -14.76 -7.39 -0.64
N ILE A 117 -15.28 -7.92 0.46
CA ILE A 117 -15.36 -7.17 1.73
C ILE A 117 -13.96 -6.83 2.26
N ARG A 118 -13.00 -7.76 2.20
CA ARG A 118 -11.60 -7.50 2.59
C ARG A 118 -10.94 -6.46 1.68
N ARG A 119 -11.24 -6.46 0.37
CA ARG A 119 -10.80 -5.40 -0.58
C ARG A 119 -11.36 -4.05 -0.16
N GLU A 120 -12.67 -3.95 0.04
CA GLU A 120 -13.33 -2.70 0.47
C GLU A 120 -12.73 -2.18 1.77
N ARG A 121 -12.52 -3.06 2.76
CA ARG A 121 -11.90 -2.70 4.03
C ARG A 121 -10.49 -2.13 3.86
N THR A 122 -9.69 -2.77 3.00
CA THR A 122 -8.31 -2.35 2.72
C THR A 122 -8.23 -0.97 2.08
N ILE A 123 -9.15 -0.67 1.16
CA ILE A 123 -9.19 0.62 0.46
C ILE A 123 -9.79 1.70 1.34
N GLU A 124 -10.94 1.43 1.95
CA GLU A 124 -11.69 2.39 2.75
C GLU A 124 -10.87 2.85 3.97
N LEU A 125 -10.25 1.91 4.69
CA LEU A 125 -9.48 2.16 5.92
C LEU A 125 -7.97 2.28 5.68
N PHE A 126 -7.54 2.52 4.43
CA PHE A 126 -6.14 2.76 4.11
C PHE A 126 -5.57 3.89 4.99
N ASP A 127 -4.38 3.70 5.57
CA ASP A 127 -3.71 4.67 6.45
C ASP A 127 -4.48 5.05 7.73
N GLU A 128 -5.38 4.18 8.21
CA GLU A 128 -6.11 4.36 9.47
C GLU A 128 -5.71 3.34 10.56
N GLY A 129 -4.56 2.66 10.40
CA GLY A 129 -4.01 1.76 11.43
C GLY A 129 -4.55 0.32 11.43
N PHE A 130 -5.50 -0.03 10.55
CA PHE A 130 -6.13 -1.36 10.58
C PHE A 130 -5.38 -2.47 9.82
N ARG A 131 -4.57 -2.13 8.81
CA ARG A 131 -4.05 -3.12 7.86
C ARG A 131 -3.18 -4.21 8.51
N TYR A 132 -2.38 -3.84 9.50
CA TYR A 132 -1.57 -4.82 10.23
C TYR A 132 -2.48 -5.82 10.96
N ASP A 133 -3.37 -5.33 11.81
CA ASP A 133 -4.27 -6.17 12.60
C ASP A 133 -5.21 -7.02 11.74
N ASP A 134 -5.65 -6.48 10.59
CA ASP A 134 -6.42 -7.21 9.60
C ASP A 134 -5.65 -8.40 9.03
N LEU A 135 -4.39 -8.21 8.61
CA LEU A 135 -3.55 -9.32 8.13
C LEU A 135 -3.29 -10.36 9.23
N MET A 136 -3.13 -9.92 10.47
CA MET A 136 -2.91 -10.81 11.61
C MET A 136 -4.13 -11.68 11.89
N ARG A 137 -5.32 -11.08 12.04
CA ARG A 137 -6.56 -11.80 12.36
C ARG A 137 -7.07 -12.65 11.20
N TRP A 138 -6.74 -12.29 9.96
CA TRP A 138 -7.03 -13.10 8.78
C TRP A 138 -6.03 -14.22 8.52
N LYS A 139 -4.94 -14.28 9.31
CA LYS A 139 -3.85 -15.23 9.13
C LYS A 139 -3.17 -15.11 7.77
N GLU A 140 -2.88 -13.87 7.35
CA GLU A 140 -2.30 -13.53 6.04
C GLU A 140 -0.86 -12.99 6.15
N GLY A 141 -0.10 -13.46 7.15
CA GLY A 141 1.23 -12.95 7.45
C GLY A 141 2.28 -13.22 6.36
N LYS A 142 2.05 -14.19 5.47
CA LYS A 142 2.86 -14.36 4.24
C LYS A 142 2.89 -13.13 3.34
N ALA A 143 1.94 -12.21 3.47
CA ALA A 143 1.98 -10.92 2.79
C ALA A 143 3.23 -10.10 3.17
N PHE A 144 3.76 -10.24 4.39
CA PHE A 144 4.95 -9.51 4.84
C PHE A 144 6.25 -9.98 4.18
N GLU A 145 6.25 -11.19 3.60
CA GLU A 145 7.37 -11.73 2.84
C GLU A 145 7.47 -11.15 1.43
N LYS A 146 6.41 -10.50 0.95
CA LYS A 146 6.32 -10.03 -0.43
C LYS A 146 7.12 -8.74 -0.64
N GLN A 147 7.68 -8.63 -1.84
CA GLN A 147 8.39 -7.45 -2.32
C GLN A 147 7.46 -6.24 -2.32
N PHE A 148 7.88 -5.16 -1.66
CA PHE A 148 7.20 -3.88 -1.72
C PHE A 148 7.62 -3.17 -2.99
N LYS A 149 6.64 -2.71 -3.75
CA LYS A 149 6.80 -2.12 -5.07
C LYS A 149 6.32 -0.68 -5.05
N GLY A 150 7.16 0.21 -5.53
CA GLY A 150 6.82 1.60 -5.81
C GLY A 150 6.37 1.77 -7.25
N MET A 151 6.44 3.00 -7.75
CA MET A 151 6.09 3.31 -9.12
C MET A 151 6.99 2.60 -10.13
N TYR A 152 6.45 2.39 -11.33
CA TYR A 152 7.18 1.82 -12.44
C TYR A 152 8.12 2.85 -13.07
N VAL A 153 9.36 2.43 -13.34
CA VAL A 153 10.37 3.19 -14.09
C VAL A 153 10.70 2.43 -15.37
N PRO A 154 10.59 3.03 -16.56
CA PRO A 154 11.00 2.38 -17.81
C PRO A 154 12.49 2.04 -17.83
N ALA A 155 12.89 1.18 -18.76
CA ALA A 155 14.31 0.92 -19.01
C ALA A 155 15.05 2.23 -19.30
N LEU A 156 16.26 2.35 -18.76
CA LEU A 156 17.14 3.49 -19.07
C LEU A 156 17.59 3.39 -20.53
N ASP A 157 17.77 4.56 -21.16
CA ASP A 157 18.32 4.59 -22.51
C ASP A 157 19.72 3.93 -22.53
N PRO A 158 19.99 2.96 -23.41
CA PRO A 158 21.24 2.20 -23.40
C PRO A 158 22.47 3.04 -23.72
N VAL A 159 22.31 4.17 -24.41
CA VAL A 159 23.38 5.10 -24.79
C VAL A 159 23.47 6.24 -23.79
N LYS A 160 22.34 6.91 -23.50
CA LYS A 160 22.31 8.08 -22.60
C LYS A 160 22.45 7.70 -21.12
N LYS A 161 22.12 6.46 -20.77
CA LYS A 161 22.12 5.92 -19.39
C LYS A 161 21.16 6.63 -18.44
N PHE A 162 20.08 7.21 -18.95
CA PHE A 162 19.02 7.78 -18.12
C PHE A 162 17.64 7.64 -18.76
N VAL A 163 16.61 7.90 -17.96
CA VAL A 163 15.22 8.09 -18.39
C VAL A 163 14.65 9.30 -17.65
N ILE A 164 13.80 10.09 -18.33
CA ILE A 164 13.02 11.16 -17.69
C ILE A 164 11.63 10.62 -17.44
N LEU A 165 11.16 10.76 -16.21
CA LEU A 165 9.82 10.41 -15.78
C LEU A 165 8.97 11.66 -15.80
N ASP A 166 8.01 11.70 -16.73
CA ASP A 166 6.96 12.71 -16.77
C ASP A 166 5.96 12.42 -15.65
N LEU A 167 6.10 13.10 -14.51
CA LEU A 167 5.31 12.83 -13.31
C LEU A 167 4.03 13.66 -13.26
N ASN A 168 3.94 14.71 -14.06
CA ASN A 168 2.78 15.58 -14.12
C ASN A 168 1.87 15.27 -15.34
N GLY A 169 2.34 14.45 -16.29
CA GLY A 169 1.63 13.97 -17.46
C GLY A 169 1.45 15.02 -18.56
N ASN A 170 2.25 16.08 -18.57
CA ASN A 170 2.10 17.19 -19.51
C ASN A 170 2.91 17.01 -20.82
N GLY A 171 3.77 15.97 -20.89
CA GLY A 171 4.62 15.68 -22.05
C GLY A 171 5.80 16.62 -22.23
N VAL A 172 6.14 17.44 -21.23
CA VAL A 172 7.20 18.46 -21.27
C VAL A 172 8.16 18.22 -20.11
N SER A 173 9.44 17.98 -20.43
CA SER A 173 10.49 17.87 -19.41
C SER A 173 10.66 19.17 -18.63
N ASP A 174 10.21 19.18 -17.38
CA ASP A 174 10.17 20.36 -16.53
C ASP A 174 10.61 20.10 -15.06
N ALA A 175 10.44 21.10 -14.20
CA ALA A 175 10.89 21.01 -12.81
C ALA A 175 10.06 20.05 -11.94
N GLN A 176 8.94 19.54 -12.47
CA GLN A 176 8.11 18.53 -11.83
C GLN A 176 8.52 17.11 -12.27
N ASP A 177 9.43 16.97 -13.23
CA ASP A 177 9.89 15.68 -13.69
C ASP A 177 11.18 15.23 -13.02
N VAL A 178 11.45 13.93 -13.15
CA VAL A 178 12.57 13.28 -12.49
C VAL A 178 13.43 12.55 -13.50
N CYS A 179 14.74 12.78 -13.43
CA CYS A 179 15.72 12.00 -14.19
C CYS A 179 16.21 10.83 -13.33
N VAL A 180 15.97 9.59 -13.77
CA VAL A 180 16.61 8.40 -13.18
C VAL A 180 17.78 8.01 -14.06
N TYR A 181 18.96 7.86 -13.48
CA TYR A 181 20.19 7.60 -14.24
C TYR A 181 21.08 6.52 -13.63
N ASP A 182 21.90 5.92 -14.49
CA ASP A 182 22.98 5.02 -14.13
C ASP A 182 24.32 5.66 -14.54
N GLY A 183 25.29 5.67 -13.62
CA GLY A 183 26.60 6.26 -13.86
C GLY A 183 27.20 6.95 -12.64
N THR A 184 28.48 7.30 -12.76
CA THR A 184 29.24 7.95 -11.68
C THR A 184 28.88 9.42 -11.50
N THR A 185 28.48 10.11 -12.57
CA THR A 185 28.08 11.52 -12.58
C THR A 185 26.70 11.68 -13.20
N ALA A 186 25.90 12.60 -12.66
CA ALA A 186 24.60 12.93 -13.24
C ALA A 186 24.75 13.47 -14.68
N PRO A 187 23.85 13.10 -15.61
CA PRO A 187 23.82 13.70 -16.94
C PRO A 187 23.44 15.18 -16.84
N THR A 188 23.94 15.99 -17.78
CA THR A 188 23.79 17.46 -17.70
C THR A 188 23.14 18.04 -18.96
N ALA A 189 22.52 19.21 -18.81
CA ALA A 189 21.91 19.95 -19.91
C ALA A 189 22.90 20.40 -21.00
N ALA A 190 24.20 20.47 -20.68
CA ALA A 190 25.24 20.79 -21.66
C ALA A 190 25.37 19.69 -22.73
N THR A 191 25.14 18.43 -22.35
CA THR A 191 25.17 17.28 -23.25
C THR A 191 23.77 16.92 -23.75
N TYR A 192 22.75 17.05 -22.89
CA TYR A 192 21.37 16.64 -23.14
C TYR A 192 20.41 17.78 -22.82
N PRO A 193 20.11 18.67 -23.79
CA PRO A 193 19.30 19.86 -23.56
C PRO A 193 17.92 19.60 -22.93
N GLU A 194 17.36 18.41 -23.11
CA GLU A 194 16.10 17.98 -22.48
C GLU A 194 16.15 17.97 -20.94
N LEU A 195 17.33 17.95 -20.34
CA LEU A 195 17.52 18.01 -18.89
C LEU A 195 17.53 19.45 -18.33
N GLY A 196 17.42 20.47 -19.19
CA GLY A 196 17.63 21.88 -18.81
C GLY A 196 16.71 22.39 -17.70
N SER A 197 15.50 21.84 -17.59
CA SER A 197 14.49 22.23 -16.59
C SER A 197 14.34 21.20 -15.47
N ILE A 198 14.98 20.03 -15.58
CA ILE A 198 14.89 18.96 -14.58
C ILE A 198 15.70 19.36 -13.34
N THR A 199 15.09 19.22 -12.17
CA THR A 199 15.73 19.59 -10.89
C THR A 199 16.07 18.40 -10.00
N VAL A 200 15.46 17.23 -10.26
CA VAL A 200 15.63 16.02 -9.45
C VAL A 200 16.31 14.93 -10.27
N PHE A 201 17.45 14.46 -9.77
CA PHE A 201 18.24 13.38 -10.36
C PHE A 201 18.40 12.26 -9.35
N LEU A 202 17.96 11.06 -9.72
CA LEU A 202 17.98 9.87 -8.88
C LEU A 202 18.92 8.83 -9.50
N LYS A 203 20.00 8.54 -8.82
CA LYS A 203 20.98 7.55 -9.22
C LYS A 203 20.55 6.15 -8.82
N LEU A 204 20.58 5.21 -9.77
CA LEU A 204 20.37 3.79 -9.50
C LEU A 204 21.41 3.25 -8.50
N GLY A 205 20.93 2.46 -7.54
CA GLY A 205 21.75 1.86 -6.49
C GLY A 205 22.15 2.80 -5.35
N GLU A 206 21.82 4.09 -5.45
CA GLU A 206 22.10 5.09 -4.40
C GLU A 206 20.82 5.75 -3.90
N ASN A 207 20.07 6.40 -4.79
CA ASN A 207 18.79 7.03 -4.43
C ASN A 207 17.62 6.05 -4.49
N LEU A 208 17.65 5.09 -5.42
CA LEU A 208 16.61 4.08 -5.57
C LEU A 208 17.17 2.79 -6.19
N SER A 209 16.42 1.72 -6.06
CA SER A 209 16.67 0.44 -6.73
C SER A 209 15.44 0.05 -7.56
N LEU A 210 15.67 -0.53 -8.74
CA LEU A 210 14.62 -1.03 -9.63
C LEU A 210 14.64 -2.56 -9.69
N ALA A 211 13.47 -3.16 -9.85
CA ALA A 211 13.32 -4.62 -9.91
C ALA A 211 14.23 -5.31 -10.94
N ASN A 212 14.52 -4.65 -12.07
CA ASN A 212 15.40 -5.19 -13.13
C ASN A 212 16.63 -4.29 -13.41
N GLY A 213 17.05 -3.47 -12.43
CA GLY A 213 18.18 -2.55 -12.58
C GLY A 213 18.00 -1.59 -13.77
N VAL A 214 19.02 -1.48 -14.63
CA VAL A 214 18.98 -0.58 -15.81
C VAL A 214 17.88 -0.92 -16.82
N ASN A 215 17.34 -2.16 -16.77
CA ASN A 215 16.24 -2.57 -17.64
C ASN A 215 14.86 -2.08 -17.15
N GLY A 216 14.81 -1.31 -16.06
CA GLY A 216 13.57 -0.73 -15.52
C GLY A 216 12.82 -1.66 -14.57
N GLY A 217 11.54 -1.37 -14.37
CA GLY A 217 10.65 -2.08 -13.45
C GLY A 217 10.18 -1.21 -12.28
N ASP A 218 9.46 -1.83 -11.36
CA ASP A 218 9.00 -1.17 -10.14
C ASP A 218 10.18 -0.74 -9.26
N ILE A 219 10.08 0.42 -8.61
CA ILE A 219 10.99 0.78 -7.51
C ILE A 219 10.85 -0.27 -6.40
N ILE A 220 11.97 -0.75 -5.86
CA ILE A 220 12.01 -1.68 -4.73
C ILE A 220 12.70 -1.03 -3.53
N VAL A 221 12.04 -1.07 -2.37
CA VAL A 221 12.57 -0.48 -1.11
C VAL A 221 13.33 -1.48 -0.25
N HIS A 222 13.14 -2.77 -0.54
CA HIS A 222 13.92 -3.88 -0.03
C HIS A 222 14.13 -4.84 -1.20
N ASP A 223 15.10 -5.72 -1.18
CA ASP A 223 15.23 -6.73 -2.23
C ASP A 223 15.10 -8.10 -1.57
N ILE A 224 13.98 -8.78 -1.81
CA ILE A 224 13.72 -10.09 -1.21
C ILE A 224 14.68 -11.18 -1.70
N ASN A 225 15.34 -10.99 -2.84
CA ASN A 225 16.30 -11.98 -3.35
C ASN A 225 17.63 -11.93 -2.57
N THR A 226 18.00 -10.75 -2.07
CA THR A 226 19.24 -10.56 -1.29
C THR A 226 18.99 -10.50 0.22
N LYS A 227 17.81 -10.04 0.65
CA LYS A 227 17.38 -9.92 2.05
C LYS A 227 15.97 -10.49 2.20
N PRO A 228 15.81 -11.82 2.11
CA PRO A 228 14.50 -12.45 2.21
C PRO A 228 13.89 -12.20 3.59
N ARG A 229 12.59 -11.97 3.61
CA ARG A 229 11.78 -11.93 4.82
C ARG A 229 11.13 -13.30 5.00
N SER A 230 11.00 -13.73 6.25
CA SER A 230 10.37 -14.99 6.60
C SER A 230 9.30 -14.76 7.67
N TRP A 231 8.16 -15.41 7.49
CA TRP A 231 7.03 -15.46 8.40
C TRP A 231 6.78 -16.91 8.83
N ASN A 232 6.83 -17.15 10.13
CA ASN A 232 6.49 -18.42 10.74
C ASN A 232 4.99 -18.46 11.09
N GLU A 233 4.22 -19.20 10.28
CA GLU A 233 2.78 -19.39 10.44
C GLU A 233 2.34 -19.92 11.81
N ASN A 234 3.25 -20.55 12.57
CA ASN A 234 2.97 -21.16 13.87
C ASN A 234 3.46 -20.31 15.06
N ARG A 235 4.00 -19.11 14.81
CA ARG A 235 4.60 -18.25 15.85
C ARG A 235 4.26 -16.78 15.67
N ASP A 236 4.46 -16.24 14.47
CA ASP A 236 4.58 -14.79 14.25
C ASP A 236 3.24 -14.04 14.35
N TYR A 237 2.12 -14.76 14.49
CA TYR A 237 0.81 -14.18 14.78
C TYR A 237 0.62 -13.78 16.25
N LEU A 238 1.53 -14.17 17.14
CA LEU A 238 1.41 -13.96 18.58
C LEU A 238 2.49 -13.00 19.07
N TYR A 239 2.15 -12.15 20.03
CA TYR A 239 3.13 -11.33 20.73
C TYR A 239 3.95 -12.18 21.72
N PRO A 240 5.22 -11.82 21.99
CA PRO A 240 5.99 -12.42 23.07
C PRO A 240 5.25 -12.24 24.38
N ILE A 241 5.25 -13.27 25.22
CA ILE A 241 4.98 -13.08 26.64
C ILE A 241 6.24 -12.48 27.27
N PRO A 242 6.16 -11.32 27.95
CA PRO A 242 7.32 -10.69 28.56
C PRO A 242 8.00 -11.59 29.62
N GLN A 243 9.34 -11.60 29.63
CA GLN A 243 10.14 -12.51 30.46
C GLN A 243 9.95 -12.27 31.97
N ASP A 244 9.74 -11.02 32.37
CA ASP A 244 9.41 -10.62 33.74
C ASP A 244 8.07 -11.22 34.19
N GLN A 245 7.08 -11.30 33.30
CA GLN A 245 5.79 -11.93 33.59
C GLN A 245 5.96 -13.45 33.75
N ILE A 246 6.70 -14.12 32.86
CA ILE A 246 7.00 -15.56 33.01
C ILE A 246 7.67 -15.85 34.37
N THR A 247 8.62 -14.99 34.76
CA THR A 247 9.36 -15.11 36.02
C THR A 247 8.48 -14.85 37.24
N LEU A 248 7.66 -13.79 37.21
CA LEU A 248 6.74 -13.40 38.28
C LEU A 248 5.76 -14.52 38.64
N TYR A 249 5.27 -15.23 37.63
CA TYR A 249 4.33 -16.34 37.83
C TYR A 249 5.01 -17.71 38.02
N GLY A 250 6.33 -17.73 38.26
CA GLY A 250 7.07 -18.95 38.60
C GLY A 250 6.97 -20.04 37.53
N GLY A 251 6.94 -19.67 36.25
CA GLY A 251 6.84 -20.61 35.13
C GLY A 251 5.46 -21.24 34.89
N ARG A 252 4.41 -20.78 35.59
CA ARG A 252 3.01 -21.17 35.31
C ARG A 252 2.52 -20.60 33.98
N ILE A 253 2.98 -19.40 33.65
CA ILE A 253 2.84 -18.84 32.31
C ILE A 253 4.10 -19.23 31.55
N GLN A 254 3.93 -19.94 30.45
CA GLN A 254 5.01 -20.33 29.55
C GLN A 254 4.88 -19.55 28.26
N GLN A 255 6.00 -19.40 27.57
CA GLN A 255 6.02 -18.74 26.28
C GLN A 255 5.13 -19.47 25.25
N ASN A 256 4.63 -18.73 24.26
CA ASN A 256 3.90 -19.32 23.13
C ASN A 256 4.73 -20.43 22.46
N PRO A 257 4.08 -21.50 21.97
CA PRO A 257 4.77 -22.52 21.20
C PRO A 257 5.57 -21.91 20.04
N ASN A 258 6.76 -22.47 19.79
CA ASN A 258 7.70 -22.06 18.73
C ASN A 258 8.39 -20.69 18.91
N TRP A 259 8.24 -20.03 20.06
CA TRP A 259 8.91 -18.75 20.37
C TRP A 259 10.41 -18.87 20.58
#